data_AF-A0A1W1BUG2-F1
#
_entry.id   AF-A0A1W1BUG2-F1
#
_cell.length_a   1.000
_cell.length_b   1.000
_cell.length_c   1.000
_cell.angle_alpha   90.00
_cell.angle_beta   90.00
_cell.angle_gamma   90.00
#
_symmetry.space_group_name_H-M   'P 1'
#
loop_
_entity.id
_entity.type
_entity.pdbx_description
1 polymer ?
#
loop_
_entity_poly.entity_id
_entity_poly.type
_entity_poly.pdbx_seq_one_letter_code
_entity_poly.pdbx_strand_id
1 'polypeptide(L)'
;MRHSSAFTIIEVLVSVVLISVVVLGIVKIQQDNSDMALYLSDRSKQELTNTLFLGRDIMKYHKDEKDAHTMLSNRFSVSDFRSREILKDIKRKIFISEPLKLEDETLPIEVNEIMLKGQYSSRFIHFQIK
;
A
#
# COMPACT_ATOMS: atom_id res chain seq x y z
N MET A 1 -18.06 55.87 22.57
CA MET A 1 -16.90 55.95 21.66
C MET A 1 -16.41 54.55 21.36
N ARG A 2 -16.38 54.16 20.09
CA ARG A 2 -16.00 52.81 19.65
C ARG A 2 -14.53 52.87 19.22
N HIS A 3 -13.61 52.43 20.08
CA HIS A 3 -12.20 52.33 19.71
C HIS A 3 -12.02 51.12 18.78
N SER A 4 -11.88 51.36 17.48
CA SER A 4 -11.33 50.35 16.57
C SER A 4 -9.81 50.39 16.70
N SER A 5 -9.25 49.47 17.48
CA SER A 5 -7.81 49.25 17.53
C SER A 5 -7.35 48.76 16.16
N ALA A 6 -6.53 49.54 15.46
CA ALA A 6 -5.86 49.09 14.25
C ALA A 6 -4.73 48.13 14.63
N PHE A 7 -4.60 47.02 13.91
CA PHE A 7 -3.50 46.08 14.08
C PHE A 7 -2.15 46.75 13.80
N THR A 8 -1.14 46.44 14.60
CA THR A 8 0.21 46.96 14.36
C THR A 8 0.92 46.18 13.25
N ILE A 9 1.79 46.84 12.48
CA ILE A 9 2.53 46.21 11.37
C ILE A 9 3.34 44.99 11.84
N ILE A 10 3.92 45.06 13.04
CA ILE A 10 4.67 43.96 13.66
C ILE A 10 3.76 42.75 13.90
N GLU A 11 2.56 42.97 14.40
CA GLU A 11 1.58 41.91 14.68
C GLU A 11 1.11 41.22 13.40
N VAL A 12 0.93 41.97 12.32
CA VAL A 12 0.64 41.41 10.99
C VAL A 12 1.82 40.57 10.49
N LEU A 13 3.05 41.05 10.62
CA LEU A 13 4.26 40.33 10.21
C LEU A 13 4.43 39.00 10.95
N VAL A 14 4.28 39.02 12.28
CA VAL A 14 4.38 37.82 13.12
C VAL A 14 3.27 36.82 12.77
N SER A 15 2.04 37.31 12.53
CA SER A 15 0.92 36.45 12.13
C SER A 15 1.18 35.75 10.80
N VAL A 16 1.70 36.48 9.79
CA VAL A 16 2.04 35.89 8.48
C VAL A 16 3.12 34.83 8.60
N VAL A 17 4.15 35.06 9.43
CA VAL A 17 5.21 34.07 9.67
C VAL A 17 4.66 32.82 10.35
N LEU A 18 3.85 32.97 11.40
CA LEU A 18 3.25 31.84 12.11
C LEU A 18 2.34 31.01 11.21
N ILE A 19 1.47 31.66 10.43
CA ILE A 19 0.58 30.99 9.47
C ILE A 19 1.42 30.22 8.44
N SER A 20 2.51 30.81 7.95
CA SER A 20 3.38 30.17 6.96
C SER A 20 4.02 28.89 7.49
N VAL A 21 4.51 28.89 8.74
CA VAL A 21 5.09 27.70 9.38
C VAL A 21 4.04 26.60 9.57
N VAL A 22 2.84 26.97 10.02
CA VAL A 22 1.74 26.01 10.22
C VAL A 22 1.30 25.39 8.90
N VAL A 23 1.14 26.20 7.84
CA VAL A 23 0.76 25.70 6.51
C VAL A 23 1.81 24.73 5.97
N LEU A 24 3.10 25.05 6.07
CA LEU A 24 4.17 24.14 5.66
C LEU A 24 4.17 22.82 6.43
N GLY A 25 3.91 22.87 7.74
CA GLY A 25 3.78 21.67 8.58
C GLY A 25 2.63 20.76 8.14
N ILE A 26 1.45 21.34 7.88
CA ILE A 26 0.27 20.61 7.43
C ILE A 26 0.51 19.97 6.05
N VAL A 27 1.09 20.72 5.10
CA VAL A 27 1.38 20.22 3.75
C VAL A 27 2.33 19.03 3.81
N LYS A 28 3.37 19.09 4.65
CA LYS A 28 4.32 17.98 4.81
C LYS A 28 3.64 16.71 5.35
N ILE A 29 2.82 16.83 6.39
CA ILE A 29 2.08 15.70 6.96
C ILE A 29 1.12 15.10 5.92
N GLN A 30 0.46 15.93 5.11
CA GLN A 30 -0.42 15.45 4.05
C GLN A 30 0.34 14.70 2.95
N GLN A 31 1.52 15.18 2.57
CA GLN A 31 2.39 14.51 1.60
C GLN A 31 2.85 13.14 2.13
N ASP A 32 3.36 13.10 3.37
CA ASP A 32 3.83 11.85 3.99
C ASP A 32 2.69 10.82 4.11
N ASN A 33 1.48 11.26 4.46
CA ASN A 33 0.28 10.40 4.50
C ASN A 33 -0.13 9.88 3.12
N SER A 34 -0.07 10.74 2.09
CA SER A 34 -0.41 10.34 0.72
C SER A 34 0.58 9.31 0.18
N ASP A 35 1.88 9.53 0.39
CA ASP A 35 2.92 8.60 -0.07
C ASP A 35 2.83 7.25 0.64
N MET A 36 2.56 7.26 1.96
CA MET A 36 2.35 6.05 2.74
C MET A 36 1.13 5.26 2.25
N ALA A 37 0.02 5.94 1.97
CA ALA A 37 -1.18 5.27 1.51
C ALA A 37 -1.07 4.76 0.06
N LEU A 38 -0.36 5.46 -0.82
CA LEU A 38 0.03 4.95 -2.14
C LEU A 38 0.88 3.68 -2.01
N TYR A 39 1.90 3.71 -1.12
CA TYR A 39 2.73 2.55 -0.82
C TYR A 39 1.90 1.36 -0.30
N LEU A 40 1.00 1.59 0.66
CA LEU A 40 0.12 0.55 1.21
C LEU A 40 -0.83 -0.02 0.16
N SER A 41 -1.36 0.82 -0.75
CA SER A 41 -2.22 0.40 -1.85
C SER A 41 -1.46 -0.48 -2.85
N ASP A 42 -0.26 -0.07 -3.26
CA ASP A 42 0.57 -0.85 -4.18
C ASP A 42 1.04 -2.16 -3.55
N ARG A 43 1.41 -2.14 -2.27
CA ARG A 43 1.68 -3.34 -1.49
C ARG A 43 0.47 -4.29 -1.47
N SER A 44 -0.72 -3.78 -1.17
CA SER A 44 -1.94 -4.60 -1.12
C SER A 44 -2.24 -5.24 -2.47
N LYS A 45 -2.09 -4.49 -3.58
CA LYS A 45 -2.22 -5.04 -4.95
C LYS A 45 -1.21 -6.17 -5.20
N GLN A 46 0.05 -5.99 -4.79
CA GLN A 46 1.10 -7.01 -4.94
C GLN A 46 0.80 -8.26 -4.11
N GLU A 47 0.40 -8.12 -2.85
CA GLU A 47 0.02 -9.23 -1.98
C GLU A 47 -1.22 -9.98 -2.49
N LEU A 48 -2.25 -9.26 -2.96
CA LEU A 48 -3.43 -9.86 -3.61
C LEU A 48 -3.02 -10.73 -4.79
N THR A 49 -2.05 -10.28 -5.59
CA THR A 49 -1.60 -11.07 -6.72
C THR A 49 -0.59 -12.17 -6.38
N ASN A 50 0.04 -12.11 -5.21
CA ASN A 50 0.82 -13.21 -4.64
C ASN A 50 -0.05 -14.34 -4.07
N THR A 51 -1.39 -14.21 -4.02
CA THR A 51 -2.27 -15.28 -3.52
C THR A 51 -2.27 -16.56 -4.37
N LEU A 52 -1.90 -16.47 -5.66
CA LEU A 52 -1.64 -17.66 -6.50
C LEU A 52 -0.27 -18.30 -6.22
N PHE A 53 0.54 -17.65 -5.38
CA PHE A 53 1.94 -17.91 -5.08
C PHE A 53 2.16 -17.90 -3.56
N LEU A 54 1.42 -18.74 -2.80
CA LEU A 54 1.43 -18.81 -1.32
C LEU A 54 2.32 -19.92 -0.73
N GLY A 55 3.36 -20.32 -1.44
CA GLY A 55 4.36 -21.27 -0.97
C GLY A 55 5.45 -20.66 -0.09
N ARG A 56 5.86 -21.38 0.97
CA ARG A 56 7.00 -20.98 1.83
C ARG A 56 8.30 -20.76 1.05
N ASP A 57 8.46 -21.47 -0.07
CA ASP A 57 9.64 -21.36 -0.95
C ASP A 57 9.67 -20.09 -1.79
N ILE A 58 8.59 -19.32 -1.82
CA ILE A 58 8.46 -18.16 -2.72
C ILE A 58 9.28 -16.98 -2.24
N MET A 59 9.64 -16.99 -0.95
CA MET A 59 10.65 -16.11 -0.37
C MET A 59 11.98 -16.14 -1.13
N LYS A 60 12.32 -17.28 -1.74
CA LYS A 60 13.56 -17.47 -2.51
C LYS A 60 13.52 -16.81 -3.89
N TYR A 61 12.34 -16.42 -4.38
CA TYR A 61 12.13 -15.88 -5.72
C TYR A 61 11.83 -14.37 -5.69
N HIS A 62 12.17 -13.67 -4.60
CA HIS A 62 12.01 -12.22 -4.53
C HIS A 62 12.79 -11.54 -5.68
N LYS A 63 12.08 -10.73 -6.48
CA LYS A 63 12.56 -10.04 -7.69
C LYS A 63 12.86 -10.93 -8.89
N ASP A 64 12.56 -12.22 -8.82
CA ASP A 64 12.69 -13.15 -9.94
C ASP A 64 11.39 -13.27 -10.73
N GLU A 65 11.52 -13.47 -12.04
CA GLU A 65 10.42 -13.91 -12.89
C GLU A 65 10.29 -15.43 -12.85
N LYS A 66 9.08 -15.91 -12.56
CA LYS A 66 8.76 -17.34 -12.54
C LYS A 66 7.43 -17.58 -13.23
N ASP A 67 7.30 -18.74 -13.86
CA ASP A 67 6.05 -19.21 -14.43
C ASP A 67 5.20 -19.96 -13.39
N ALA A 68 3.88 -19.96 -13.60
CA ALA A 68 2.93 -20.60 -12.70
C ALA A 68 3.16 -22.12 -12.60
N HIS A 69 3.63 -22.77 -13.67
CA HIS A 69 3.92 -24.21 -13.64
C HIS A 69 5.07 -24.51 -12.67
N THR A 70 6.20 -23.81 -12.77
CA THR A 70 7.34 -23.97 -11.85
C THR A 70 6.92 -23.76 -10.40
N MET A 71 6.05 -22.79 -10.14
CA MET A 71 5.57 -22.50 -8.78
C MET A 71 4.62 -23.57 -8.23
N LEU A 72 3.76 -24.15 -9.07
CA LEU A 72 2.76 -25.15 -8.66
C LEU A 72 3.31 -26.59 -8.68
N SER A 73 4.30 -26.87 -9.52
CA SER A 73 4.84 -28.22 -9.76
C SER A 73 5.34 -28.92 -8.49
N ASN A 74 5.84 -28.15 -7.51
CA ASN A 74 6.28 -28.69 -6.21
C ASN A 74 5.12 -29.17 -5.32
N ARG A 75 3.87 -28.79 -5.61
CA ARG A 75 2.68 -29.08 -4.79
C ARG A 75 1.60 -29.84 -5.53
N PHE A 76 1.52 -29.67 -6.84
CA PHE A 76 0.50 -30.25 -7.69
C PHE A 76 1.14 -30.94 -8.89
N SER A 77 0.74 -32.19 -9.13
CA SER A 77 1.11 -32.91 -10.34
C SER A 77 0.17 -32.49 -11.48
N VAL A 78 0.69 -31.69 -12.42
CA VAL A 78 -0.03 -31.33 -13.65
C VAL A 78 0.43 -32.26 -14.76
N SER A 79 -0.33 -33.35 -14.99
CA SER A 79 0.01 -34.35 -16.00
C SER A 79 -0.40 -33.93 -17.42
N ASP A 80 -1.48 -33.15 -17.56
CA ASP A 80 -1.99 -32.72 -18.86
C ASP A 80 -1.02 -31.75 -19.56
N PHE A 81 -0.79 -31.98 -20.85
CA PHE A 81 0.15 -31.18 -21.64
C PHE A 81 -0.38 -29.77 -21.88
N ARG A 82 -1.69 -29.62 -22.19
CA ARG A 82 -2.29 -28.30 -22.45
C ARG A 82 -2.29 -27.44 -21.20
N SER A 83 -2.64 -28.02 -20.05
CA SER A 83 -2.56 -27.31 -18.76
C SER A 83 -1.14 -26.87 -18.44
N ARG A 84 -0.12 -27.69 -18.72
CA ARG A 84 1.28 -27.30 -18.51
C ARG A 84 1.70 -26.11 -19.38
N GLU A 85 1.36 -26.13 -20.66
CA GLU A 85 1.71 -25.01 -21.55
C GLU A 85 1.01 -23.72 -21.14
N ILE A 86 -0.28 -23.78 -20.79
CA ILE A 86 -1.02 -22.61 -20.26
C ILE A 86 -0.33 -22.06 -19.00
N LEU A 87 0.09 -22.93 -18.08
CA LEU A 87 0.75 -22.50 -16.84
C LEU A 87 2.17 -21.95 -17.06
N LYS A 88 2.88 -22.37 -18.10
CA LYS A 88 4.20 -21.83 -18.46
C LYS A 88 4.12 -20.45 -19.09
N ASP A 89 3.05 -20.17 -19.83
CA ASP A 89 2.80 -18.85 -20.43
C ASP A 89 2.46 -17.80 -19.37
N ILE A 90 1.90 -18.22 -18.24
CA ILE A 90 1.60 -17.33 -17.11
C ILE A 90 2.91 -17.07 -16.35
N LYS A 91 3.67 -16.07 -16.80
CA LYS A 91 4.89 -15.59 -16.15
C LYS A 91 4.63 -14.37 -15.30
N ARG A 92 5.36 -14.27 -14.19
CA ARG A 92 5.26 -13.10 -13.32
C ARG A 92 6.54 -12.85 -12.55
N LYS A 93 6.88 -11.56 -12.40
CA LYS A 93 7.88 -11.11 -11.44
C LYS A 93 7.30 -11.15 -10.02
N ILE A 94 7.90 -11.97 -9.18
CA ILE A 94 7.49 -12.13 -7.78
C ILE A 94 8.11 -10.99 -6.98
N PHE A 95 7.28 -10.25 -6.25
CA PHE A 95 7.72 -9.21 -5.35
C PHE A 95 7.16 -9.48 -3.97
N ILE A 96 8.02 -9.44 -2.97
CA ILE A 96 7.67 -9.68 -1.57
C ILE A 96 8.00 -8.40 -0.85
N SER A 97 6.98 -7.80 -0.26
CA SER A 97 7.11 -6.49 0.32
C SER A 97 7.72 -6.62 1.72
N GLU A 98 8.70 -5.79 2.05
CA GLU A 98 9.43 -5.84 3.33
C GLU A 98 8.50 -5.63 4.54
N PRO A 99 8.73 -6.25 5.70
CA PRO A 99 7.86 -6.09 6.86
C PRO A 99 7.79 -4.62 7.29
N LEU A 100 6.56 -4.09 7.38
CA LEU A 100 6.32 -2.73 7.88
C LEU A 100 6.47 -2.70 9.40
N LYS A 101 7.27 -1.76 9.91
CA LYS A 101 7.18 -1.32 11.29
C LYS A 101 6.06 -0.28 11.35
N LEU A 102 4.93 -0.65 11.93
CA LEU A 102 3.87 0.32 12.21
C LEU A 102 4.34 1.14 13.41
N GLU A 103 4.59 2.43 13.20
CA GLU A 103 4.68 3.39 14.29
C GLU A 103 3.24 3.69 14.76
N ASP A 104 3.03 3.95 16.05
CA ASP A 104 1.72 4.13 16.70
C ASP A 104 0.99 5.43 16.27
N GLU A 105 1.22 5.91 15.05
CA GLU A 105 0.56 7.09 14.50
C GLU A 105 -0.76 6.70 13.81
N THR A 106 -1.84 7.33 14.26
CA THR A 106 -3.16 7.22 13.64
C THR A 106 -3.14 7.92 12.27
N LEU A 107 -2.88 7.17 11.21
CA LEU A 107 -2.93 7.70 9.84
C LEU A 107 -4.40 7.93 9.40
N PRO A 108 -4.72 9.05 8.73
CA PRO A 108 -6.08 9.37 8.28
C PRO A 108 -6.44 8.59 6.99
N ILE A 109 -6.44 7.27 7.07
CA ILE A 109 -6.63 6.36 5.93
C ILE A 109 -7.97 5.65 6.08
N GLU A 110 -8.75 5.59 5.01
CA GLU A 110 -9.95 4.76 4.97
C GLU A 110 -9.54 3.32 4.64
N VAL A 111 -9.73 2.43 5.62
CA VAL A 111 -9.39 1.01 5.51
C VAL A 111 -10.63 0.25 5.05
N ASN A 112 -10.62 -0.20 3.80
CA ASN A 112 -11.66 -1.01 3.22
C ASN A 112 -11.29 -2.50 3.32
N GLU A 113 -11.95 -3.24 4.20
CA GLU A 113 -11.82 -4.69 4.25
C GLU A 113 -12.75 -5.34 3.22
N ILE A 114 -12.17 -5.99 2.21
CA ILE A 114 -12.89 -6.80 1.23
C ILE A 114 -12.79 -8.25 1.68
N MET A 115 -13.91 -8.83 2.11
CA MET A 115 -13.98 -10.24 2.49
C MET A 115 -14.63 -11.06 1.38
N LEU A 116 -13.85 -11.93 0.72
CA LEU A 116 -14.39 -12.88 -0.23
C LEU A 116 -15.04 -14.04 0.56
N LYS A 117 -16.38 -14.08 0.57
CA LYS A 117 -17.14 -15.18 1.17
C LYS A 117 -17.21 -16.34 0.19
N GLY A 118 -16.67 -17.49 0.58
CA GLY A 118 -16.65 -18.73 -0.18
C GLY A 118 -16.08 -19.88 0.65
N GLN A 119 -15.89 -21.07 0.06
CA GLN A 119 -15.36 -22.26 0.74
C GLN A 119 -13.93 -22.05 1.30
N TYR A 120 -13.20 -21.08 0.74
CA TYR A 120 -11.91 -20.59 1.25
C TYR A 120 -11.99 -19.07 1.43
N SER A 121 -12.39 -18.63 2.62
CA SER A 121 -12.52 -17.19 2.92
C SER A 121 -11.15 -16.52 2.90
N SER A 122 -11.05 -15.40 2.17
CA SER A 122 -9.86 -14.55 2.18
C SER A 122 -10.27 -13.12 2.56
N ARG A 123 -9.43 -12.47 3.37
CA ARG A 123 -9.60 -11.08 3.79
C ARG A 123 -8.56 -10.24 3.06
N PHE A 124 -9.02 -9.19 2.40
CA PHE A 124 -8.18 -8.23 1.72
C PHE A 124 -8.36 -6.88 2.37
N ILE A 125 -7.26 -6.18 2.59
CA ILE A 125 -7.28 -4.85 3.18
C ILE A 125 -6.85 -3.89 2.07
N HIS A 126 -7.79 -3.05 1.63
CA HIS A 126 -7.56 -2.00 0.65
C HIS A 126 -7.51 -0.65 1.37
N PHE A 127 -6.42 0.09 1.18
CA PHE A 127 -6.22 1.39 1.79
C PHE A 127 -6.58 2.48 0.77
N GLN A 128 -7.45 3.42 1.16
CA GLN A 128 -7.80 4.60 0.37
C GLN A 128 -7.44 5.88 1.11
N ILE A 129 -6.85 6.82 0.38
CA ILE A 129 -6.62 8.20 0.84
C ILE A 129 -7.95 8.94 0.73
N LYS A 130 -8.27 9.74 1.74
CA LYS A 130 -9.41 10.64 1.71
C LYS A 130 -8.99 12.06 1.33
#